data_AF-A0A3B9W9A8-F1
#
_entry.id   AF-A0A3B9W9A8-F1
#
_cell.length_a   1.000
_cell.length_b   1.000
_cell.length_c   1.000
_cell.angle_alpha   90.00
_cell.angle_beta   90.00
_cell.angle_gamma   90.00
#
_symmetry.space_group_name_H-M   'P 1'
#
loop_
_entity.id
_entity.type
_entity.pdbx_description
1 polymer ?
#
loop_
_entity_poly.entity_id
_entity_poly.type
_entity_poly.pdbx_seq_one_letter_code
_entity_poly.pdbx_strand_id
1 'polypeptide(L)'
;MTAPRLSQLTTTAVGGPVTRYVEAGAEEDLVAAVSHADRAGERVLVVGGGSNILASDEPFEGTVVLVGTRGFTVSDPSRAADHTGAGDDAARGPAAASPDGGAHHGSDRHLHPADGGTATATGGDAWDERSVLVEAAAGHPWDDLVRETVELGLAGLETLSGIPGTTGATPVQNVGAYGSEVSQNIVAVRVWDRQEQRRRTFSFEDLQFSYRDSLLKRSMDHGSPRYVVLSVTFRLERREDSTPVRYAQLATALGVEVGERAPLAMVRETVLRLRAGKGMVLDPADRDTFSTGSFFTNPVVPEHELTDRIPADAPRYPVLDARGGTVEGAVKFSAAWLIDHAGFGKGFGLPGTRNELLDLVGEDVAGGRASLSGKHTLAMTNRGEASGEDVAAVARTVQHGVEQVFGVRLEPEPVLLGLSL
;
A
#
# COMPACT_ATOMS: atom_id res chain seq x y z
N MET A 1 18.38 -23.57 10.38
CA MET A 1 17.27 -23.65 9.39
C MET A 1 17.79 -23.05 8.09
N THR A 2 17.54 -23.68 6.96
CA THR A 2 17.86 -23.12 5.63
C THR A 2 17.00 -21.88 5.38
N ALA A 3 17.56 -20.84 4.76
CA ALA A 3 16.79 -19.66 4.39
C ALA A 3 15.60 -20.05 3.48
N PRO A 4 14.44 -19.39 3.59
CA PRO A 4 13.31 -19.64 2.69
C PRO A 4 13.65 -19.20 1.26
N ARG A 5 12.89 -19.71 0.29
CA ARG A 5 12.87 -19.17 -1.08
C ARG A 5 11.92 -17.97 -1.16
N LEU A 6 12.14 -17.08 -2.13
CA LEU A 6 11.19 -16.01 -2.41
C LEU A 6 9.79 -16.54 -2.78
N SER A 7 9.69 -17.72 -3.40
CA SER A 7 8.40 -18.39 -3.66
C SER A 7 7.61 -18.75 -2.39
N GLN A 8 8.27 -18.83 -1.23
CA GLN A 8 7.59 -19.06 0.05
C GLN A 8 7.16 -17.74 0.72
N LEU A 9 7.64 -16.61 0.20
CA LEU A 9 7.41 -15.28 0.73
C LEU A 9 6.49 -14.43 -0.16
N THR A 10 6.15 -14.89 -1.38
CA THR A 10 5.29 -14.17 -2.34
C THR A 10 3.94 -14.87 -2.53
N THR A 11 2.88 -14.10 -2.78
CA THR A 11 1.54 -14.66 -3.05
C THR A 11 1.43 -15.33 -4.41
N THR A 12 2.22 -14.91 -5.38
CA THR A 12 2.41 -15.61 -6.67
C THR A 12 3.06 -16.98 -6.52
N ALA A 13 3.68 -17.26 -5.38
CA ALA A 13 4.45 -18.47 -5.11
C ALA A 13 5.57 -18.75 -6.14
N VAL A 14 6.27 -17.70 -6.57
CA VAL A 14 7.43 -17.78 -7.48
C VAL A 14 8.63 -17.05 -6.88
N GLY A 15 9.83 -17.44 -7.28
CA GLY A 15 11.06 -16.79 -6.85
C GLY A 15 12.13 -17.72 -6.30
N GLY A 16 13.38 -17.29 -6.48
CA GLY A 16 14.59 -18.08 -6.22
C GLY A 16 14.99 -18.23 -4.75
N PRO A 17 16.12 -18.93 -4.51
CA PRO A 17 16.74 -19.03 -3.19
C PRO A 17 17.15 -17.67 -2.62
N VAL A 18 17.06 -17.51 -1.31
CA VAL A 18 17.53 -16.32 -0.59
C VAL A 18 18.89 -16.60 0.04
N THR A 19 19.87 -15.72 -0.21
CA THR A 19 21.21 -15.85 0.37
C THR A 19 21.19 -15.65 1.88
N ARG A 20 20.56 -14.56 2.33
CA ARG A 20 20.44 -14.22 3.74
C ARG A 20 19.02 -13.77 4.06
N TYR A 21 18.46 -14.36 5.11
CA TYR A 21 17.10 -14.09 5.56
C TYR A 21 17.12 -13.65 7.02
N VAL A 22 16.40 -12.58 7.32
CA VAL A 22 16.19 -12.08 8.68
C VAL A 22 14.70 -11.81 8.87
N GLU A 23 14.12 -12.34 9.94
CA GLU A 23 12.77 -11.99 10.35
C GLU A 23 12.84 -11.03 11.52
N ALA A 24 12.22 -9.85 11.37
CA ALA A 24 12.26 -8.78 12.36
C ALA A 24 10.92 -8.70 13.11
N GLY A 25 10.87 -9.26 14.32
CA GLY A 25 9.68 -9.27 15.17
C GLY A 25 9.43 -7.96 15.92
N ALA A 26 10.48 -7.16 16.15
CA ALA A 26 10.40 -5.84 16.76
C ALA A 26 10.93 -4.73 15.84
N GLU A 27 10.55 -3.47 16.13
CA GLU A 27 11.03 -2.29 15.38
C GLU A 27 12.57 -2.22 15.37
N GLU A 28 13.20 -2.46 16.53
CA GLU A 28 14.66 -2.42 16.65
C GLU A 28 15.35 -3.53 15.86
N ASP A 29 14.74 -4.72 15.75
CA ASP A 29 15.27 -5.82 14.94
C ASP A 29 15.26 -5.44 13.45
N LEU A 30 14.18 -4.78 13.00
CA LEU A 30 14.03 -4.32 11.63
C LEU A 30 15.09 -3.28 11.28
N VAL A 31 15.24 -2.27 12.15
CA VAL A 31 16.27 -1.23 12.01
C VAL A 31 17.67 -1.85 12.03
N ALA A 32 17.95 -2.75 12.98
CA ALA A 32 19.25 -3.39 13.11
C ALA A 32 19.60 -4.25 11.88
N ALA A 33 18.65 -5.04 11.38
CA ALA A 33 18.84 -5.90 10.22
C ALA A 33 19.17 -5.11 8.95
N VAL A 34 18.37 -4.09 8.66
CA VAL A 34 18.58 -3.23 7.48
C VAL A 34 19.88 -2.44 7.60
N SER A 35 20.14 -1.83 8.76
CA SER A 35 21.36 -1.06 8.98
C SER A 35 22.62 -1.92 8.92
N HIS A 36 22.54 -3.18 9.35
CA HIS A 36 23.65 -4.12 9.22
C HIS A 36 23.94 -4.44 7.75
N ALA A 37 22.91 -4.73 6.95
CA ALA A 37 23.06 -4.98 5.53
C ALA A 37 23.60 -3.75 4.77
N ASP A 38 23.12 -2.54 5.11
CA ASP A 38 23.63 -1.29 4.55
C ASP A 38 25.13 -1.10 4.84
N ARG A 39 25.58 -1.35 6.08
CA ARG A 39 27.00 -1.28 6.45
C ARG A 39 27.85 -2.34 5.74
N ALA A 40 27.26 -3.50 5.43
CA ALA A 40 27.92 -4.57 4.69
C ALA A 40 27.96 -4.32 3.17
N GLY A 41 27.27 -3.28 2.67
CA GLY A 41 27.11 -3.03 1.23
C GLY A 41 26.26 -4.08 0.52
N GLU A 42 25.42 -4.81 1.27
CA GLU A 42 24.55 -5.85 0.74
C GLU A 42 23.27 -5.23 0.15
N ARG A 43 22.75 -5.82 -0.94
CA ARG A 43 21.40 -5.49 -1.41
C ARG A 43 20.38 -5.88 -0.35
N VAL A 44 19.40 -5.01 -0.10
CA VAL A 44 18.32 -5.27 0.86
C VAL A 44 16.99 -5.39 0.13
N LEU A 45 16.24 -6.45 0.43
CA LEU A 45 14.83 -6.56 0.08
C LEU A 45 14.01 -6.57 1.36
N VAL A 46 13.10 -5.61 1.52
CA VAL A 46 12.15 -5.58 2.63
C VAL A 46 10.84 -6.21 2.17
N VAL A 47 10.38 -7.24 2.86
CA VAL A 47 9.16 -7.97 2.52
C VAL A 47 8.14 -7.80 3.64
N GLY A 48 6.96 -7.30 3.29
CA GLY A 48 5.77 -7.37 4.15
C GLY A 48 5.11 -8.73 3.99
N GLY A 49 3.94 -8.78 3.34
CA GLY A 49 3.27 -10.05 3.00
C GLY A 49 3.59 -10.59 1.60
N GLY A 50 4.54 -9.97 0.88
CA GLY A 50 4.96 -10.34 -0.47
C GLY A 50 3.84 -10.41 -1.52
N SER A 51 2.76 -9.68 -1.31
CA SER A 51 1.58 -9.69 -2.18
C SER A 51 1.72 -8.86 -3.45
N ASN A 52 2.79 -8.09 -3.57
CA ASN A 52 3.04 -7.18 -4.69
C ASN A 52 4.50 -7.26 -5.19
N ILE A 53 5.08 -8.45 -5.12
CA ILE A 53 6.43 -8.76 -5.58
C ILE A 53 6.33 -9.89 -6.59
N LEU A 54 6.86 -9.68 -7.79
CA LEU A 54 7.14 -10.74 -8.75
C LEU A 54 8.65 -10.94 -8.85
N ALA A 55 9.14 -12.13 -8.51
CA ALA A 55 10.57 -12.42 -8.44
C ALA A 55 10.99 -13.49 -9.44
N SER A 56 12.17 -13.32 -10.04
CA SER A 56 12.85 -14.35 -10.81
C SER A 56 13.22 -15.55 -9.94
N ASP A 57 13.40 -16.71 -10.57
CA ASP A 57 13.85 -17.92 -9.87
C ASP A 57 15.37 -17.95 -9.61
N GLU A 58 16.10 -16.97 -10.14
CA GLU A 58 17.50 -16.72 -9.82
C GLU A 58 17.71 -16.40 -8.33
N PRO A 59 18.86 -16.76 -7.74
CA PRO A 59 19.17 -16.42 -6.36
C PRO A 59 19.11 -14.91 -6.10
N PHE A 60 18.49 -14.52 -4.98
CA PHE A 60 18.61 -13.16 -4.48
C PHE A 60 19.92 -13.02 -3.70
N GLU A 61 20.92 -12.41 -4.34
CA GLU A 61 22.22 -12.07 -3.75
C GLU A 61 22.10 -10.81 -2.87
N GLY A 62 21.66 -11.01 -1.63
CA GLY A 62 21.50 -9.95 -0.64
C GLY A 62 20.80 -10.44 0.62
N THR A 63 20.38 -9.49 1.45
CA THR A 63 19.61 -9.72 2.66
C THR A 63 18.12 -9.44 2.42
N VAL A 64 17.30 -10.47 2.60
CA VAL A 64 15.84 -10.33 2.69
C VAL A 64 15.46 -10.13 4.15
N VAL A 65 14.75 -9.05 4.45
CA VAL A 65 14.21 -8.75 5.78
C VAL A 65 12.70 -8.86 5.76
N LEU A 66 12.14 -9.85 6.44
CA LEU A 66 10.70 -9.98 6.65
C LEU A 66 10.25 -9.08 7.80
N VAL A 67 9.26 -8.22 7.55
CA VAL A 67 8.67 -7.33 8.55
C VAL A 67 7.64 -8.10 9.40
N GLY A 68 8.09 -8.62 10.54
CA GLY A 68 7.30 -9.43 11.46
C GLY A 68 6.66 -8.65 12.62
N THR A 69 6.77 -7.32 12.66
CA THR A 69 6.17 -6.49 13.72
C THR A 69 4.64 -6.60 13.71
N ARG A 70 4.00 -6.53 14.88
CA ARG A 70 2.54 -6.72 15.02
C ARG A 70 1.94 -5.72 16.00
N GLY A 71 0.62 -5.65 15.97
CA GLY A 71 -0.19 -4.87 16.90
C GLY A 71 -0.51 -3.48 16.39
N PHE A 72 -1.51 -2.89 17.01
CA PHE A 72 -1.93 -1.52 16.80
C PHE A 72 -2.46 -0.94 18.11
N THR A 73 -2.55 0.38 18.18
CA THR A 73 -3.18 1.11 19.29
C THR A 73 -4.30 1.99 18.76
N VAL A 74 -5.29 2.26 19.61
CA VAL A 74 -6.36 3.22 19.35
C VAL A 74 -6.26 4.32 20.39
N SER A 75 -6.15 5.57 19.96
CA SER A 75 -6.11 6.73 20.85
C SER A 75 -7.15 7.77 20.43
N ASP A 76 -7.60 8.53 21.43
CA ASP A 76 -8.61 9.58 21.27
C ASP A 76 -7.95 10.94 21.52
N PRO A 77 -7.63 11.71 20.46
CA PRO A 77 -6.96 12.99 20.63
C PRO A 77 -7.84 14.02 21.35
N SER A 78 -9.16 13.89 21.33
CA SER A 78 -10.09 14.80 22.03
C SER A 78 -10.06 14.58 23.55
N ARG A 79 -9.93 13.32 24.00
CA ARG A 79 -9.88 12.97 25.43
C ARG A 79 -8.50 13.13 26.06
N ALA A 80 -7.44 13.19 25.26
CA ALA A 80 -6.09 13.49 25.74
C ALA A 80 -5.93 14.94 26.24
N ALA A 81 -6.72 15.88 25.69
CA ALA A 81 -6.70 17.29 26.09
C ALA A 81 -7.36 17.56 27.46
N ASP A 82 -8.26 16.69 27.92
CA ASP A 82 -8.97 16.87 29.20
C ASP A 82 -8.16 16.42 30.43
N HIS A 83 -7.05 15.69 30.24
CA HIS A 83 -6.27 15.10 31.35
C HIS A 83 -5.06 15.93 31.80
N THR A 84 -4.82 17.13 31.25
CA THR A 84 -3.79 18.06 31.74
C THR A 84 -4.28 19.09 32.76
N GLY A 85 -5.49 18.92 33.32
CA GLY A 85 -6.14 19.89 34.20
C GLY A 85 -6.64 19.33 35.53
N ALA A 86 -5.87 18.52 36.25
CA ALA A 86 -6.18 18.18 37.65
C ALA A 86 -4.93 17.79 38.43
N GLY A 87 -4.40 18.74 39.22
CA GLY A 87 -3.38 18.46 40.22
C GLY A 87 -2.45 19.63 40.50
N ASP A 88 -2.94 20.65 41.20
CA ASP A 88 -2.23 21.24 42.34
C ASP A 88 -3.07 22.35 42.95
N ASP A 89 -3.85 22.00 43.98
CA ASP A 89 -4.38 22.97 44.92
C ASP A 89 -4.47 22.31 46.30
N ALA A 90 -3.43 22.52 47.11
CA ALA A 90 -3.49 22.79 48.56
C ALA A 90 -2.15 22.49 49.25
N ALA A 91 -1.36 23.53 49.50
CA ALA A 91 -0.74 23.78 50.81
C ALA A 91 -0.04 25.15 50.82
N ARG A 92 -0.74 26.19 51.28
CA ARG A 92 -0.13 27.43 51.75
C ARG A 92 0.45 27.21 53.16
N GLY A 93 1.74 27.45 53.33
CA GLY A 93 2.41 27.68 54.61
C GLY A 93 3.20 29.00 54.55
N PRO A 94 3.26 29.81 55.62
CA PRO A 94 3.58 31.23 55.51
C PRO A 94 5.09 31.54 55.55
N ALA A 95 5.42 32.70 54.98
CA ALA A 95 6.74 33.27 54.81
C ALA A 95 7.45 33.69 56.12
N ALA A 96 8.78 33.66 56.09
CA ALA A 96 9.65 34.39 57.01
C ALA A 96 10.76 35.13 56.23
N ALA A 97 10.99 36.37 56.67
CA ALA A 97 11.81 37.46 56.12
C ALA A 97 13.35 37.23 56.21
N SER A 98 14.13 37.54 55.17
CA SER A 98 15.04 38.74 55.02
C SER A 98 16.54 38.37 55.18
N PRO A 99 17.52 39.22 54.79
CA PRO A 99 17.64 40.12 53.62
C PRO A 99 19.05 40.05 52.94
N ASP A 100 19.31 41.04 52.06
CA ASP A 100 20.61 41.54 51.54
C ASP A 100 21.13 41.11 50.15
N GLY A 101 21.22 42.12 49.27
CA GLY A 101 22.52 42.57 48.76
C GLY A 101 22.78 42.44 47.25
N GLY A 102 22.88 43.60 46.57
CA GLY A 102 23.93 43.81 45.55
C GLY A 102 23.52 43.80 44.08
N ALA A 103 23.71 44.95 43.42
CA ALA A 103 23.61 45.15 41.98
C ALA A 103 24.89 44.73 41.23
N HIS A 104 24.78 44.29 39.96
CA HIS A 104 25.42 44.89 38.76
C HIS A 104 25.48 43.95 37.53
N HIS A 105 25.55 44.61 36.36
CA HIS A 105 25.52 44.15 34.96
C HIS A 105 26.61 43.18 34.47
N GLY A 106 26.32 42.50 33.35
CA GLY A 106 27.28 41.98 32.34
C GLY A 106 26.94 40.55 31.89
N SER A 107 26.19 40.34 30.80
CA SER A 107 26.66 40.09 29.42
C SER A 107 27.37 38.75 29.17
N ASP A 108 26.87 38.07 28.12
CA ASP A 108 27.43 36.92 27.37
C ASP A 108 27.38 35.51 28.01
N ARG A 109 26.43 34.67 27.57
CA ARG A 109 26.51 33.76 26.40
C ARG A 109 27.55 32.65 26.57
N HIS A 110 27.10 31.44 26.90
CA HIS A 110 27.42 30.24 26.11
C HIS A 110 26.37 29.14 26.33
N LEU A 111 25.96 28.56 25.20
CA LEU A 111 24.84 27.65 25.02
C LEU A 111 25.25 26.19 25.27
N HIS A 112 24.40 25.43 25.94
CA HIS A 112 24.26 23.98 25.76
C HIS A 112 23.00 23.73 24.93
N PRO A 113 23.03 22.87 23.88
CA PRO A 113 21.85 22.61 23.08
C PRO A 113 21.02 21.49 23.73
N ALA A 114 19.73 21.77 23.93
CA ALA A 114 18.69 20.78 24.13
C ALA A 114 17.71 20.93 22.96
N ASP A 115 17.79 20.04 21.98
CA ASP A 115 16.80 19.94 20.90
C ASP A 115 16.05 18.60 21.03
N GLY A 116 15.03 18.63 21.88
CA GLY A 116 13.89 17.72 21.83
C GLY A 116 12.67 18.52 21.40
N GLY A 117 12.59 18.82 20.11
CA GLY A 117 11.47 19.57 19.53
C GLY A 117 10.28 18.65 19.26
N THR A 118 9.28 18.70 20.13
CA THR A 118 7.91 18.29 19.82
C THR A 118 7.37 19.21 18.71
N ALA A 119 7.06 18.63 17.56
CA ALA A 119 6.39 19.34 16.48
C ALA A 119 4.96 19.70 16.94
N THR A 120 4.75 20.97 17.29
CA THR A 120 3.42 21.53 17.51
C THR A 120 2.77 21.78 16.15
N ALA A 121 1.77 20.96 15.83
CA ALA A 121 0.89 21.18 14.70
C ALA A 121 0.17 22.53 14.89
N THR A 122 0.42 23.48 13.99
CA THR A 122 -0.36 24.72 13.89
C THR A 122 -0.97 24.77 12.50
N GLY A 123 -2.26 24.44 12.45
CA GLY A 123 -3.10 24.40 11.25
C GLY A 123 -4.40 23.69 11.61
N GLY A 124 -5.44 24.46 11.92
CA GLY A 124 -6.67 23.97 12.54
C GLY A 124 -7.54 23.14 11.61
N ASP A 125 -7.56 21.83 11.84
CA ASP A 125 -8.79 21.02 11.79
C ASP A 125 -9.11 20.68 13.24
N ALA A 126 -10.23 21.19 13.76
CA ALA A 126 -10.72 20.71 15.06
C ALA A 126 -10.99 19.21 14.91
N TRP A 127 -10.33 18.38 15.71
CA TRP A 127 -10.63 16.95 15.79
C TRP A 127 -12.10 16.81 16.20
N ASP A 128 -12.95 16.28 15.32
CA ASP A 128 -14.32 15.89 15.67
C ASP A 128 -14.23 14.95 16.89
N GLU A 129 -15.15 15.06 17.86
CA GLU A 129 -15.26 14.17 19.04
C GLU A 129 -15.31 12.69 18.63
N ARG A 130 -15.70 12.40 17.38
CA ARG A 130 -15.74 11.05 16.81
C ARG A 130 -14.42 10.57 16.21
N SER A 131 -13.43 11.44 16.05
CA SER A 131 -12.15 11.08 15.42
C SER A 131 -11.29 10.24 16.35
N VAL A 132 -10.71 9.16 15.83
CA VAL A 132 -9.72 8.34 16.52
C VAL A 132 -8.46 8.20 15.69
N LEU A 133 -7.34 8.03 16.40
CA LEU A 133 -6.09 7.63 15.77
C LEU A 133 -5.86 6.14 15.97
N VAL A 134 -5.58 5.45 14.88
CA VAL A 134 -5.18 4.05 14.87
C VAL A 134 -3.74 3.98 14.38
N GLU A 135 -2.79 3.72 15.28
CA GLU A 135 -1.39 3.49 14.89
C GLU A 135 -1.11 1.99 14.85
N ALA A 136 -0.74 1.48 13.68
CA ALA A 136 -0.46 0.06 13.46
C ALA A 136 0.99 -0.17 13.05
N ALA A 137 1.60 -1.22 13.59
CA ALA A 137 2.94 -1.65 13.23
C ALA A 137 3.02 -2.07 11.76
N ALA A 138 4.15 -1.81 11.10
CA ALA A 138 4.33 -2.05 9.66
C ALA A 138 4.10 -3.51 9.23
N GLY A 139 4.41 -4.48 10.09
CA GLY A 139 4.20 -5.89 9.80
C GLY A 139 2.78 -6.37 10.07
N HIS A 140 1.91 -5.61 10.75
CA HIS A 140 0.58 -6.10 11.10
C HIS A 140 -0.24 -6.43 9.82
N PRO A 141 -0.94 -7.58 9.73
CA PRO A 141 -1.64 -7.97 8.51
C PRO A 141 -2.73 -6.95 8.16
N TRP A 142 -2.78 -6.53 6.90
CA TRP A 142 -3.66 -5.42 6.52
C TRP A 142 -5.14 -5.76 6.71
N ASP A 143 -5.60 -6.90 6.21
CA ASP A 143 -7.02 -7.25 6.32
C ASP A 143 -7.46 -7.57 7.77
N ASP A 144 -6.53 -8.00 8.63
CA ASP A 144 -6.80 -8.15 10.06
C ASP A 144 -7.06 -6.77 10.70
N LEU A 145 -6.24 -5.76 10.37
CA LEU A 145 -6.49 -4.39 10.82
C LEU A 145 -7.85 -3.87 10.34
N VAL A 146 -8.19 -4.09 9.07
CA VAL A 146 -9.49 -3.66 8.53
C VAL A 146 -10.64 -4.37 9.25
N ARG A 147 -10.54 -5.68 9.49
CA ARG A 147 -11.53 -6.43 10.29
C ARG A 147 -11.69 -5.82 11.68
N GLU A 148 -10.58 -5.64 12.39
CA GLU A 148 -10.57 -5.20 13.78
C GLU A 148 -11.09 -3.76 13.92
N THR A 149 -10.79 -2.88 12.97
CA THR A 149 -11.37 -1.52 12.94
C THR A 149 -12.88 -1.55 12.68
N VAL A 150 -13.38 -2.41 11.79
CA VAL A 150 -14.83 -2.59 11.56
C VAL A 150 -15.53 -3.15 12.81
N GLU A 151 -14.95 -4.14 13.48
CA GLU A 151 -15.48 -4.72 14.74
C GLU A 151 -15.53 -3.70 15.88
N LEU A 152 -14.60 -2.73 15.88
CA LEU A 152 -14.56 -1.62 16.84
C LEU A 152 -15.47 -0.44 16.45
N GLY A 153 -16.21 -0.52 15.34
CA GLY A 153 -17.08 0.57 14.86
C GLY A 153 -16.29 1.79 14.39
N LEU A 154 -15.13 1.57 13.75
CA LEU A 154 -14.27 2.61 13.22
C LEU A 154 -14.35 2.63 11.69
N ALA A 155 -15.02 3.65 11.15
CA ALA A 155 -15.19 3.86 9.72
C ALA A 155 -13.96 4.54 9.10
N GLY A 156 -13.61 4.12 7.88
CA GLY A 156 -12.57 4.71 7.03
C GLY A 156 -11.83 3.67 6.18
N LEU A 157 -11.75 2.41 6.62
CA LEU A 157 -10.97 1.36 5.96
C LEU A 157 -11.81 0.23 5.35
N GLU A 158 -13.12 0.22 5.59
CA GLU A 158 -14.03 -0.89 5.26
C GLU A 158 -14.01 -1.29 3.77
N THR A 159 -13.86 -0.32 2.86
CA THR A 159 -13.80 -0.54 1.41
C THR A 159 -12.50 -1.19 0.94
N LEU A 160 -11.49 -1.23 1.80
CA LEU A 160 -10.15 -1.79 1.56
C LEU A 160 -10.00 -3.21 2.11
N SER A 161 -11.12 -3.82 2.54
CA SER A 161 -11.19 -5.21 3.00
C SER A 161 -10.70 -6.21 1.95
N GLY A 162 -10.04 -7.27 2.39
CA GLY A 162 -9.54 -8.38 1.59
C GLY A 162 -8.30 -8.08 0.75
N ILE A 163 -7.66 -6.92 0.93
CA ILE A 163 -6.37 -6.64 0.29
C ILE A 163 -5.26 -7.41 1.05
N PRO A 164 -4.46 -8.23 0.36
CA PRO A 164 -3.38 -8.97 1.01
C PRO A 164 -2.16 -8.08 1.31
N GLY A 165 -1.34 -8.50 2.26
CA GLY A 165 -0.11 -7.82 2.63
C GLY A 165 -0.14 -7.29 4.06
N THR A 166 0.77 -6.37 4.36
CA THR A 166 0.91 -5.76 5.69
C THR A 166 0.63 -4.27 5.65
N THR A 167 0.25 -3.71 6.80
CA THR A 167 -0.06 -2.29 6.95
C THR A 167 1.06 -1.38 6.44
N GLY A 168 2.32 -1.71 6.71
CA GLY A 168 3.47 -0.89 6.29
C GLY A 168 3.68 -0.83 4.77
N ALA A 169 3.14 -1.78 4.02
CA ALA A 169 3.21 -1.77 2.56
C ALA A 169 2.14 -0.86 1.93
N THR A 170 1.03 -0.58 2.63
CA THR A 170 -0.09 0.19 2.08
C THR A 170 0.25 1.63 1.69
N PRO A 171 1.05 2.42 2.44
CA PRO A 171 1.44 3.75 2.00
C PRO A 171 2.41 3.72 0.81
N VAL A 172 3.15 2.63 0.57
CA VAL A 172 4.16 2.62 -0.50
C VAL A 172 3.52 2.91 -1.85
N GLN A 173 2.44 2.22 -2.19
CA GLN A 173 1.73 2.43 -3.46
C GLN A 173 0.34 3.03 -3.27
N ASN A 174 0.10 3.75 -2.17
CA ASN A 174 -1.22 4.32 -1.87
C ASN A 174 -2.36 3.33 -2.18
N VAL A 175 -2.33 2.18 -1.50
CA VAL A 175 -3.26 1.07 -1.73
C VAL A 175 -4.70 1.57 -1.76
N GLY A 176 -5.47 1.13 -2.76
CA GLY A 176 -6.85 1.56 -2.92
C GLY A 176 -7.71 0.55 -3.66
N ALA A 177 -8.98 0.50 -3.28
CA ALA A 177 -10.01 -0.32 -3.89
C ALA A 177 -11.38 0.32 -3.66
N TYR A 178 -12.34 0.01 -4.54
CA TYR A 178 -13.75 0.39 -4.39
C TYR A 178 -13.98 1.88 -4.05
N GLY A 179 -13.22 2.77 -4.70
CA GLY A 179 -13.39 4.22 -4.58
C GLY A 179 -12.69 4.87 -3.39
N SER A 180 -11.90 4.11 -2.64
CA SER A 180 -11.10 4.61 -1.52
C SER A 180 -9.62 4.27 -1.70
N GLU A 181 -8.78 5.08 -1.05
CA GLU A 181 -7.33 4.91 -0.98
C GLU A 181 -6.87 5.15 0.46
N VAL A 182 -5.79 4.50 0.90
CA VAL A 182 -5.29 4.66 2.27
C VAL A 182 -4.88 6.10 2.59
N SER A 183 -4.41 6.86 1.60
CA SER A 183 -4.06 8.28 1.74
C SER A 183 -5.17 9.13 2.34
N GLN A 184 -6.44 8.77 2.11
CA GLN A 184 -7.61 9.48 2.64
C GLN A 184 -7.70 9.44 4.17
N ASN A 185 -7.07 8.43 4.79
CA ASN A 185 -7.11 8.23 6.23
C ASN A 185 -5.71 8.31 6.88
N ILE A 186 -4.61 8.28 6.14
CA ILE A 186 -3.26 8.37 6.71
C ILE A 186 -2.99 9.79 7.22
N VAL A 187 -2.52 9.90 8.46
CA VAL A 187 -2.04 11.16 9.05
C VAL A 187 -0.53 11.20 9.24
N ALA A 188 0.10 10.04 9.48
CA ALA A 188 1.53 9.94 9.67
C ALA A 188 2.07 8.56 9.27
N VAL A 189 3.29 8.53 8.76
CA VAL A 189 4.06 7.30 8.52
C VAL A 189 5.42 7.44 9.16
N ARG A 190 5.71 6.57 10.15
CA ARG A 190 7.04 6.48 10.78
C ARG A 190 7.91 5.55 9.94
N VAL A 191 9.12 6.00 9.63
CA VAL A 191 10.08 5.26 8.80
C VAL A 191 11.47 5.25 9.41
N TRP A 192 12.27 4.27 9.02
CA TRP A 192 13.73 4.31 9.08
C TRP A 192 14.27 4.82 7.74
N ASP A 193 14.97 5.96 7.74
CA ASP A 193 15.71 6.43 6.58
C ASP A 193 17.07 5.75 6.54
N ARG A 194 17.26 4.84 5.58
CA ARG A 194 18.50 4.07 5.43
C ARG A 194 19.68 4.92 5.01
N GLN A 195 19.46 6.03 4.31
CA GLN A 195 20.56 6.89 3.88
C GLN A 195 21.06 7.75 5.04
N GLU A 196 20.14 8.29 5.83
CA GLU A 196 20.47 9.17 6.96
C GLU A 196 20.68 8.38 8.28
N GLN A 197 20.38 7.08 8.28
CA GLN A 197 20.45 6.19 9.44
C GLN A 197 19.73 6.77 10.65
N ARG A 198 18.50 7.28 10.44
CA ARG A 198 17.66 7.83 11.51
C ARG A 198 16.19 7.59 11.26
N ARG A 199 15.41 7.63 12.36
CA ARG A 199 13.95 7.59 12.28
C ARG A 199 13.42 8.94 11.79
N ARG A 200 12.40 8.89 10.94
CA ARG A 200 11.66 10.06 10.45
C ARG A 200 10.17 9.78 10.50
N THR A 201 9.37 10.83 10.64
CA THR A 201 7.91 10.76 10.50
C THR A 201 7.52 11.65 9.33
N PHE A 202 6.82 11.09 8.37
CA PHE A 202 6.25 11.83 7.25
C PHE A 202 4.78 12.13 7.50
N SER A 203 4.38 13.36 7.23
CA SER A 203 2.99 13.78 7.13
C SER A 203 2.38 13.35 5.79
N PHE A 204 1.07 13.56 5.64
CA PHE A 204 0.38 13.40 4.35
C PHE A 204 1.04 14.20 3.22
N GLU A 205 1.40 15.48 3.47
CA GLU A 205 2.02 16.33 2.44
C GLU A 205 3.41 15.83 2.03
N ASP A 206 4.20 15.36 3.01
CA ASP A 206 5.54 14.84 2.75
C ASP A 206 5.51 13.59 1.86
N LEU A 207 4.47 12.74 2.03
CA LEU A 207 4.33 11.49 1.31
C LEU A 207 3.98 11.68 -0.16
N GLN A 208 3.45 12.85 -0.55
CA GLN A 208 3.16 13.21 -1.94
C GLN A 208 2.41 12.08 -2.68
N PHE A 209 1.31 11.63 -2.08
CA PHE A 209 0.49 10.56 -2.63
C PHE A 209 -0.12 10.94 -3.98
N SER A 210 -0.23 9.95 -4.85
CA SER A 210 -1.05 10.00 -6.06
C SER A 210 -1.55 8.59 -6.39
N TYR A 211 -2.23 8.41 -7.52
CA TYR A 211 -2.76 7.11 -7.93
C TYR A 211 -1.63 6.07 -8.04
N ARG A 212 -1.66 5.06 -7.16
CA ARG A 212 -0.67 3.97 -7.10
C ARG A 212 0.78 4.39 -6.84
N ASP A 213 1.00 5.56 -6.27
CA ASP A 213 2.32 6.14 -6.08
C ASP A 213 2.46 6.98 -4.79
N SER A 214 3.71 7.11 -4.33
CA SER A 214 4.11 7.93 -3.18
C SER A 214 5.61 8.23 -3.23
N LEU A 215 6.07 9.17 -2.39
CA LEU A 215 7.50 9.39 -2.14
C LEU A 215 8.22 8.08 -1.78
N LEU A 216 7.57 7.18 -1.03
CA LEU A 216 8.19 5.92 -0.61
C LEU A 216 8.48 5.02 -1.82
N LYS A 217 7.53 4.88 -2.75
CA LYS A 217 7.72 4.11 -3.99
C LYS A 217 8.79 4.72 -4.89
N ARG A 218 8.75 6.04 -5.10
CA ARG A 218 9.73 6.76 -5.91
C ARG A 218 11.14 6.73 -5.31
N SER A 219 11.27 6.46 -4.01
CA SER A 219 12.55 6.32 -3.31
C SER A 219 13.17 4.91 -3.41
N MET A 220 12.50 3.97 -4.06
CA MET A 220 13.02 2.62 -4.24
C MET A 220 14.04 2.55 -5.38
N ASP A 221 15.09 1.78 -5.18
CA ASP A 221 16.11 1.48 -6.19
C ASP A 221 16.22 -0.04 -6.38
N HIS A 222 15.93 -0.53 -7.58
CA HIS A 222 15.91 -1.97 -7.92
C HIS A 222 15.18 -2.86 -6.89
N GLY A 223 14.03 -2.39 -6.40
CA GLY A 223 13.21 -3.07 -5.38
C GLY A 223 13.66 -2.87 -3.93
N SER A 224 14.77 -2.16 -3.70
CA SER A 224 15.28 -1.82 -2.37
C SER A 224 14.77 -0.43 -1.94
N PRO A 225 14.04 -0.29 -0.82
CA PRO A 225 13.46 1.00 -0.43
C PRO A 225 14.47 1.85 0.35
N ARG A 226 14.61 3.16 0.09
CA ARG A 226 15.33 4.07 1.00
C ARG A 226 14.66 4.15 2.37
N TYR A 227 13.34 4.31 2.37
CA TYR A 227 12.53 4.46 3.58
C TYR A 227 11.87 3.13 3.94
N VAL A 228 12.21 2.57 5.10
CA VAL A 228 11.57 1.36 5.64
C VAL A 228 10.47 1.76 6.60
N VAL A 229 9.21 1.44 6.27
CA VAL A 229 8.07 1.77 7.11
C VAL A 229 8.12 0.99 8.43
N LEU A 230 7.91 1.69 9.55
CA LEU A 230 7.93 1.14 10.91
C LEU A 230 6.51 1.08 11.50
N SER A 231 5.73 2.15 11.33
CA SER A 231 4.30 2.20 11.67
C SER A 231 3.55 3.18 10.78
N VAL A 232 2.24 2.99 10.69
CA VAL A 232 1.31 3.86 9.95
C VAL A 232 0.20 4.29 10.90
N THR A 233 -0.08 5.58 10.94
CA THR A 233 -1.17 6.16 11.74
C THR A 233 -2.30 6.61 10.83
N PHE A 234 -3.50 6.08 11.10
CA PHE A 234 -4.74 6.43 10.43
C PHE A 234 -5.63 7.29 11.32
N ARG A 235 -6.32 8.27 10.75
CA ARG A 235 -7.46 8.95 11.35
C ARG A 235 -8.74 8.27 10.86
N LEU A 236 -9.47 7.64 11.77
CA LEU A 236 -10.75 6.98 11.51
C LEU A 236 -11.86 7.65 12.32
N GLU A 237 -13.11 7.29 12.06
CA GLU A 237 -14.27 7.89 12.72
C GLU A 237 -15.13 6.84 13.44
N ARG A 238 -15.49 7.09 14.71
CA ARG A 238 -16.42 6.23 15.47
C ARG A 238 -17.84 6.36 14.94
N ARG A 239 -18.26 5.37 14.14
CA ARG A 239 -19.60 5.27 13.54
C ARG A 239 -19.94 3.82 13.22
N GLU A 240 -21.23 3.49 13.24
CA GLU A 240 -21.73 2.16 12.83
C GLU A 240 -21.81 2.02 11.30
N ASP A 241 -21.92 3.14 10.59
CA ASP A 241 -21.99 3.21 9.14
C ASP A 241 -20.65 3.59 8.48
N SER A 242 -20.50 3.14 7.24
CA SER A 242 -19.35 3.41 6.37
C SER A 242 -19.15 4.90 6.08
N THR A 243 -17.98 5.22 5.56
CA THR A 243 -17.80 6.42 4.72
C THR A 243 -18.72 6.36 3.49
N PRO A 244 -19.03 7.51 2.84
CA PRO A 244 -19.86 7.51 1.63
C PRO A 244 -19.32 6.53 0.57
N VAL A 245 -20.17 5.65 0.05
CA VAL A 245 -19.81 4.65 -0.95
C VAL A 245 -19.66 5.33 -2.32
N ARG A 246 -18.43 5.43 -2.82
CA ARG A 246 -18.10 6.18 -4.05
C ARG A 246 -18.04 5.32 -5.31
N TYR A 247 -18.04 4.00 -5.18
CA TYR A 247 -17.84 3.08 -6.31
C TYR A 247 -19.14 2.41 -6.73
N ALA A 248 -19.56 2.66 -7.97
CA ALA A 248 -20.85 2.22 -8.49
C ALA A 248 -21.13 0.72 -8.31
N GLN A 249 -20.17 -0.15 -8.62
CA GLN A 249 -20.35 -1.60 -8.44
C GLN A 249 -20.61 -1.97 -6.97
N LEU A 250 -19.96 -1.29 -6.03
CA LEU A 250 -20.16 -1.53 -4.60
C LEU A 250 -21.53 -1.01 -4.15
N ALA A 251 -21.91 0.20 -4.57
CA ALA A 251 -23.22 0.78 -4.29
C ALA A 251 -24.36 -0.14 -4.78
N THR A 252 -24.29 -0.59 -6.04
CA THR A 252 -25.24 -1.55 -6.61
C THR A 252 -25.29 -2.86 -5.81
N ALA A 253 -24.14 -3.41 -5.41
CA ALA A 253 -24.08 -4.66 -4.66
C ALA A 253 -24.61 -4.54 -3.21
N LEU A 254 -24.60 -3.33 -2.66
CA LEU A 254 -25.16 -3.00 -1.34
C LEU A 254 -26.64 -2.62 -1.40
N GLY A 255 -27.16 -2.28 -2.58
CA GLY A 255 -28.52 -1.78 -2.74
C GLY A 255 -28.69 -0.33 -2.26
N VAL A 256 -27.63 0.48 -2.40
CA VAL A 256 -27.60 1.91 -2.05
C VAL A 256 -27.21 2.74 -3.27
N GLU A 257 -27.52 4.03 -3.25
CA GLU A 257 -27.08 4.98 -4.28
C GLU A 257 -25.62 5.41 -4.06
N VAL A 258 -24.93 5.83 -5.13
CA VAL A 258 -23.56 6.36 -5.01
C VAL A 258 -23.58 7.62 -4.14
N GLY A 259 -22.73 7.64 -3.11
CA GLY A 259 -22.66 8.70 -2.10
C GLY A 259 -23.44 8.39 -0.82
N GLU A 260 -24.28 7.36 -0.81
CA GLU A 260 -24.92 6.87 0.42
C GLU A 260 -23.95 6.06 1.29
N ARG A 261 -24.35 5.80 2.53
CA ARG A 261 -23.61 4.99 3.50
C ARG A 261 -24.34 3.66 3.71
N ALA A 262 -23.61 2.66 4.19
CA ALA A 262 -24.17 1.38 4.60
C ALA A 262 -23.47 0.87 5.88
N PRO A 263 -24.07 -0.07 6.62
CA PRO A 263 -23.45 -0.62 7.83
C PRO A 263 -22.04 -1.17 7.55
N LEU A 264 -21.07 -0.88 8.42
CA LEU A 264 -19.65 -1.23 8.20
C LEU A 264 -19.43 -2.70 7.88
N ALA A 265 -20.06 -3.60 8.65
CA ALA A 265 -19.97 -5.04 8.45
C ALA A 265 -20.48 -5.45 7.06
N MET A 266 -21.61 -4.87 6.62
CA MET A 266 -22.19 -5.16 5.31
C MET A 266 -21.31 -4.67 4.16
N VAL A 267 -20.65 -3.51 4.31
CA VAL A 267 -19.66 -3.01 3.34
C VAL A 267 -18.49 -3.97 3.24
N ARG A 268 -17.89 -4.35 4.38
CA ARG A 268 -16.77 -5.32 4.42
C ARG A 268 -17.15 -6.64 3.76
N GLU A 269 -18.26 -7.25 4.15
CA GLU A 269 -18.73 -8.52 3.58
C GLU A 269 -18.96 -8.44 2.07
N THR A 270 -19.59 -7.34 1.60
CA THR A 270 -19.85 -7.14 0.18
C THR A 270 -18.56 -6.95 -0.62
N VAL A 271 -17.60 -6.18 -0.09
CA VAL A 271 -16.28 -6.00 -0.69
C VAL A 271 -15.54 -7.34 -0.80
N LEU A 272 -15.50 -8.13 0.28
CA LEU A 272 -14.88 -9.45 0.28
C LEU A 272 -15.49 -10.36 -0.78
N ARG A 273 -16.82 -10.40 -0.89
CA ARG A 273 -17.53 -11.17 -1.92
C ARG A 273 -17.19 -10.71 -3.34
N LEU A 274 -17.19 -9.40 -3.60
CA LEU A 274 -16.84 -8.85 -4.91
C LEU A 274 -15.38 -9.13 -5.30
N ARG A 275 -14.46 -9.09 -4.33
CA ARG A 275 -13.04 -9.42 -4.54
C ARG A 275 -12.85 -10.92 -4.78
N ALA A 276 -13.50 -11.78 -4.00
CA ALA A 276 -13.43 -13.23 -4.17
C ALA A 276 -13.93 -13.65 -5.56
N GLY A 277 -15.01 -13.02 -6.05
CA GLY A 277 -15.51 -13.21 -7.41
C GLY A 277 -14.52 -12.83 -8.53
N LYS A 278 -13.47 -12.07 -8.20
CA LYS A 278 -12.38 -11.66 -9.09
C LYS A 278 -11.05 -12.37 -8.83
N GLY A 279 -11.00 -13.33 -7.90
CA GLY A 279 -9.74 -13.97 -7.47
C GLY A 279 -8.81 -13.02 -6.68
N MET A 280 -9.36 -11.94 -6.12
CA MET A 280 -8.60 -10.89 -5.43
C MET A 280 -8.59 -11.03 -3.90
N VAL A 281 -9.00 -12.20 -3.38
CA VAL A 281 -8.86 -12.62 -1.98
C VAL A 281 -8.05 -13.91 -2.02
N LEU A 282 -7.01 -14.03 -1.19
CA LEU A 282 -6.14 -15.21 -1.18
C LEU A 282 -6.93 -16.46 -0.78
N ASP A 283 -6.82 -17.50 -1.60
CA ASP A 283 -7.39 -18.83 -1.34
C ASP A 283 -6.42 -19.90 -1.85
N PRO A 284 -5.74 -20.66 -0.96
CA PRO A 284 -4.79 -21.69 -1.35
C PRO A 284 -5.37 -22.79 -2.26
N ALA A 285 -6.69 -22.99 -2.27
CA ALA A 285 -7.37 -23.95 -3.14
C ALA A 285 -7.64 -23.40 -4.54
N ASP A 286 -7.54 -22.09 -4.74
CA ASP A 286 -7.86 -21.42 -5.99
C ASP A 286 -6.61 -20.82 -6.65
N ARG A 287 -6.22 -21.39 -7.78
CA ARG A 287 -5.06 -20.94 -8.57
C ARG A 287 -5.21 -19.54 -9.14
N ASP A 288 -6.43 -19.02 -9.27
CA ASP A 288 -6.61 -17.63 -9.68
C ASP A 288 -6.14 -16.61 -8.64
N THR A 289 -5.89 -17.04 -7.39
CA THR A 289 -5.41 -16.18 -6.30
C THR A 289 -3.88 -16.15 -6.16
N PHE A 290 -3.17 -17.02 -6.88
CA PHE A 290 -1.70 -17.08 -6.89
C PHE A 290 -1.15 -16.01 -7.84
N SER A 291 -1.38 -14.75 -7.47
CA SER A 291 -1.08 -13.55 -8.26
C SER A 291 -0.50 -12.45 -7.36
N THR A 292 -0.11 -11.32 -7.96
CA THR A 292 0.17 -10.07 -7.25
C THR A 292 -1.07 -9.16 -7.19
N GLY A 293 -2.27 -9.71 -7.40
CA GLY A 293 -3.49 -8.93 -7.64
C GLY A 293 -3.51 -8.34 -9.05
N SER A 294 -3.98 -7.09 -9.18
CA SER A 294 -3.89 -6.37 -10.46
C SER A 294 -2.42 -6.13 -10.80
N PHE A 295 -1.97 -6.68 -11.92
CA PHE A 295 -0.58 -6.58 -12.31
C PHE A 295 -0.27 -5.26 -13.03
N PHE A 296 -1.23 -4.68 -13.74
CA PHE A 296 -1.07 -3.38 -14.38
C PHE A 296 -1.92 -2.32 -13.68
N THR A 297 -1.35 -1.13 -13.53
CA THR A 297 -2.12 0.04 -13.12
C THR A 297 -3.06 0.47 -14.25
N ASN A 298 -4.12 1.19 -13.91
CA ASN A 298 -4.96 1.82 -14.92
C ASN A 298 -4.18 2.95 -15.60
N PRO A 299 -3.97 2.92 -16.93
CA PRO A 299 -3.14 3.91 -17.60
C PRO A 299 -3.81 5.28 -17.53
N VAL A 300 -2.99 6.28 -17.21
CA VAL A 300 -3.35 7.70 -17.25
C VAL A 300 -2.70 8.28 -18.52
N VAL A 301 -3.52 8.69 -19.47
CA VAL A 301 -3.06 9.18 -20.77
C VAL A 301 -3.33 10.69 -20.85
N PRO A 302 -2.31 11.53 -21.09
CA PRO A 302 -2.51 12.94 -21.37
C PRO A 302 -3.47 13.15 -22.55
N GLU A 303 -4.36 14.14 -22.48
CA GLU A 303 -5.37 14.35 -23.52
C GLU A 303 -4.77 14.61 -24.90
N HIS A 304 -3.59 15.22 -24.96
CA HIS A 304 -2.87 15.50 -26.20
C HIS A 304 -2.20 14.24 -26.82
N GLU A 305 -2.12 13.13 -26.09
CA GLU A 305 -1.61 11.84 -26.56
C GLU A 305 -2.73 10.87 -26.94
N LEU A 306 -4.01 11.25 -26.74
CA LEU A 306 -5.14 10.42 -27.12
C LEU A 306 -5.15 10.20 -28.64
N THR A 307 -5.32 8.94 -29.04
CA THR A 307 -5.43 8.54 -30.45
C THR A 307 -6.77 7.89 -30.71
N ASP A 308 -7.21 7.89 -31.98
CA ASP A 308 -8.42 7.20 -32.42
C ASP A 308 -8.33 5.66 -32.31
N ARG A 309 -7.16 5.14 -31.91
CA ARG A 309 -6.97 3.71 -31.66
C ARG A 309 -7.71 3.26 -30.41
N ILE A 310 -7.87 4.12 -29.41
CA ILE A 310 -8.64 3.81 -28.20
C ILE A 310 -10.14 3.96 -28.52
N PRO A 311 -10.96 2.90 -28.41
CA PRO A 311 -12.37 2.97 -28.76
C PRO A 311 -13.14 4.01 -27.94
N ALA A 312 -14.19 4.57 -28.54
CA ALA A 312 -15.01 5.61 -27.91
C ALA A 312 -15.76 5.11 -26.66
N ASP A 313 -16.07 3.82 -26.60
CA ASP A 313 -16.74 3.14 -25.50
C ASP A 313 -15.79 2.62 -24.41
N ALA A 314 -14.47 2.79 -24.59
CA ALA A 314 -13.49 2.50 -23.54
C ALA A 314 -13.83 3.32 -22.28
N PRO A 315 -13.95 2.69 -21.09
CA PRO A 315 -14.28 3.42 -19.87
C PRO A 315 -13.25 4.49 -19.54
N ARG A 316 -13.71 5.74 -19.40
CA ARG A 316 -12.91 6.93 -19.09
C ARG A 316 -13.28 7.44 -17.71
N TYR A 317 -12.26 7.69 -16.91
CA TYR A 317 -12.40 8.20 -15.55
C TYR A 317 -11.56 9.46 -15.37
N PRO A 318 -12.02 10.43 -14.57
CA PRO A 318 -11.19 11.54 -14.16
C PRO A 318 -9.96 11.03 -13.41
N VAL A 319 -8.84 11.69 -13.61
CA VAL A 319 -7.65 11.52 -12.78
C VAL A 319 -7.88 12.33 -11.52
N LEU A 320 -7.68 11.73 -10.35
CA LEU A 320 -7.86 12.39 -9.07
C LEU A 320 -6.50 12.52 -8.37
N ASP A 321 -6.26 13.67 -7.73
CA ASP A 321 -5.18 13.82 -6.77
C ASP A 321 -5.51 13.13 -5.44
N ALA A 322 -4.55 13.08 -4.52
CA ALA A 322 -4.74 12.42 -3.22
C ALA A 322 -5.79 13.08 -2.31
N ARG A 323 -6.23 14.30 -2.62
CA ARG A 323 -7.33 14.99 -1.92
C ARG A 323 -8.68 14.80 -2.62
N GLY A 324 -8.72 14.06 -3.73
CA GLY A 324 -9.90 13.85 -4.55
C GLY A 324 -10.22 15.00 -5.50
N GLY A 325 -9.31 15.97 -5.66
CA GLY A 325 -9.40 17.00 -6.70
C GLY A 325 -9.16 16.41 -8.08
N THR A 326 -9.83 16.93 -9.11
CA THR A 326 -9.61 16.47 -10.49
C THR A 326 -8.31 17.05 -11.03
N VAL A 327 -7.48 16.19 -11.62
CA VAL A 327 -6.28 16.58 -12.36
C VAL A 327 -6.67 16.75 -13.83
N GLU A 328 -6.62 17.99 -14.32
CA GLU A 328 -7.00 18.36 -15.69
C GLU A 328 -5.98 17.87 -16.73
N GLY A 329 -6.44 17.69 -17.98
CA GLY A 329 -5.58 17.41 -19.13
C GLY A 329 -5.09 15.96 -19.24
N ALA A 330 -5.67 15.04 -18.47
CA ALA A 330 -5.40 13.60 -18.58
C ALA A 330 -6.65 12.76 -18.28
N VAL A 331 -6.71 11.58 -18.89
CA VAL A 331 -7.82 10.63 -18.73
C VAL A 331 -7.29 9.30 -18.25
N LYS A 332 -7.95 8.71 -17.25
CA LYS A 332 -7.62 7.37 -16.75
C LYS A 332 -8.52 6.33 -17.43
N PHE A 333 -7.93 5.28 -17.97
CA PHE A 333 -8.66 4.18 -18.61
C PHE A 333 -8.67 2.90 -17.77
N SER A 334 -9.64 2.03 -17.98
CA SER A 334 -9.64 0.69 -17.38
C SER A 334 -8.63 -0.22 -18.08
N ALA A 335 -7.53 -0.58 -17.40
CA ALA A 335 -6.56 -1.52 -17.93
C ALA A 335 -7.18 -2.90 -18.20
N ALA A 336 -8.08 -3.37 -17.32
CA ALA A 336 -8.79 -4.64 -17.50
C ALA A 336 -9.60 -4.66 -18.81
N TRP A 337 -10.24 -3.53 -19.14
CA TRP A 337 -11.03 -3.38 -20.36
C TRP A 337 -10.11 -3.38 -21.58
N LEU A 338 -9.01 -2.62 -21.55
CA LEU A 338 -8.03 -2.58 -22.64
C LEU A 338 -7.41 -3.95 -22.89
N ILE A 339 -7.04 -4.71 -21.85
CA ILE A 339 -6.49 -6.06 -21.99
C ILE A 339 -7.49 -6.99 -22.68
N ASP A 340 -8.74 -7.00 -22.21
CA ASP A 340 -9.81 -7.84 -22.77
C ASP A 340 -10.09 -7.48 -24.24
N HIS A 341 -10.18 -6.18 -24.56
CA HIS A 341 -10.47 -5.68 -25.91
C HIS A 341 -9.25 -5.72 -26.85
N ALA A 342 -8.04 -5.91 -26.33
CA ALA A 342 -6.86 -6.28 -27.11
C ALA A 342 -6.80 -7.78 -27.44
N GLY A 343 -7.84 -8.56 -27.06
CA GLY A 343 -7.96 -9.98 -27.36
C GLY A 343 -7.39 -10.90 -26.26
N PHE A 344 -6.94 -10.35 -25.13
CA PHE A 344 -6.44 -11.12 -23.99
C PHE A 344 -7.54 -11.37 -22.97
N GLY A 345 -8.46 -12.28 -23.32
CA GLY A 345 -9.54 -12.68 -22.43
C GLY A 345 -9.07 -13.41 -21.17
N LYS A 346 -10.01 -13.63 -20.25
CA LYS A 346 -9.78 -14.42 -19.02
C LYS A 346 -9.19 -15.78 -19.35
N GLY A 347 -8.17 -16.21 -18.61
CA GLY A 347 -7.48 -17.47 -18.85
C GLY A 347 -6.45 -17.45 -19.97
N PHE A 348 -6.24 -16.35 -20.72
CA PHE A 348 -5.20 -16.28 -21.76
C PHE A 348 -3.84 -16.73 -21.19
N GLY A 349 -3.22 -17.70 -21.84
CA GLY A 349 -2.05 -18.42 -21.32
C GLY A 349 -2.32 -19.91 -21.07
N LEU A 350 -3.59 -20.28 -20.86
CA LEU A 350 -4.00 -21.69 -20.69
C LEU A 350 -4.14 -22.42 -22.04
N PRO A 351 -4.06 -23.77 -22.04
CA PRO A 351 -4.37 -24.59 -23.21
C PRO A 351 -5.71 -24.24 -23.86
N GLY A 352 -5.72 -24.12 -25.18
CA GLY A 352 -6.91 -23.80 -25.97
C GLY A 352 -7.31 -22.32 -25.99
N THR A 353 -6.55 -21.42 -25.35
CA THR A 353 -6.77 -19.97 -25.46
C THR A 353 -6.01 -19.37 -26.64
N ARG A 354 -6.59 -18.33 -27.27
CA ARG A 354 -6.01 -17.65 -28.44
C ARG A 354 -6.36 -16.16 -28.41
N ASN A 355 -5.41 -15.32 -28.81
CA ASN A 355 -5.67 -13.93 -29.19
C ASN A 355 -5.75 -13.87 -30.72
N GLU A 356 -6.96 -13.69 -31.26
CA GLU A 356 -7.19 -13.67 -32.71
C GLU A 356 -6.69 -12.38 -33.37
N LEU A 357 -6.65 -11.27 -32.64
CA LEU A 357 -6.22 -9.96 -33.17
C LEU A 357 -4.73 -9.96 -33.50
N LEU A 358 -3.94 -10.69 -32.71
CA LEU A 358 -2.48 -10.74 -32.81
C LEU A 358 -1.95 -12.11 -33.24
N ASP A 359 -2.83 -13.05 -33.60
CA ASP A 359 -2.50 -14.41 -34.05
C ASP A 359 -1.69 -15.24 -33.02
N LEU A 360 -1.93 -15.03 -31.72
CA LEU A 360 -1.17 -15.66 -30.64
C LEU A 360 -1.93 -16.84 -30.03
N VAL A 361 -1.25 -17.97 -29.85
CA VAL A 361 -1.75 -19.09 -29.01
C VAL A 361 -1.32 -18.83 -27.57
N GLY A 362 -2.28 -18.87 -26.63
CA GLY A 362 -1.99 -18.55 -25.23
C GLY A 362 -1.05 -19.55 -24.57
N GLU A 363 -1.24 -20.85 -24.80
CA GLU A 363 -0.39 -21.90 -24.23
C GLU A 363 1.09 -21.74 -24.62
N ASP A 364 1.38 -21.24 -25.82
CA ASP A 364 2.74 -21.07 -26.33
C ASP A 364 3.55 -20.03 -25.53
N VAL A 365 2.88 -19.13 -24.80
CA VAL A 365 3.55 -18.06 -24.04
C VAL A 365 4.35 -18.59 -22.85
N ALA A 366 3.80 -19.59 -22.14
CA ALA A 366 4.38 -20.11 -20.89
C ALA A 366 4.14 -21.63 -20.70
N GLY A 367 3.79 -22.34 -21.76
CA GLY A 367 3.43 -23.77 -21.73
C GLY A 367 2.26 -24.09 -20.80
N GLY A 368 1.29 -23.18 -20.67
CA GLY A 368 0.16 -23.34 -19.74
C GLY A 368 0.48 -23.16 -18.25
N ARG A 369 1.74 -22.91 -17.87
CA ARG A 369 2.17 -22.80 -16.47
C ARG A 369 1.74 -21.49 -15.82
N ALA A 370 1.64 -20.41 -16.59
CA ALA A 370 1.13 -19.12 -16.17
C ALA A 370 0.01 -18.65 -17.11
N SER A 371 -0.93 -17.88 -16.58
CA SER A 371 -2.02 -17.30 -17.38
C SER A 371 -2.60 -16.05 -16.74
N LEU A 372 -3.37 -15.27 -17.50
CA LEU A 372 -4.38 -14.40 -16.92
C LEU A 372 -5.36 -15.24 -16.08
N SER A 373 -5.86 -14.67 -14.99
CA SER A 373 -6.86 -15.30 -14.13
C SER A 373 -8.12 -15.65 -14.94
N GLY A 374 -8.74 -16.79 -14.60
CA GLY A 374 -10.04 -17.17 -15.13
C GLY A 374 -11.18 -16.26 -14.66
N LYS A 375 -10.94 -15.43 -13.64
CA LYS A 375 -11.92 -14.52 -13.03
C LYS A 375 -11.74 -13.07 -13.45
N HIS A 376 -10.50 -12.62 -13.63
CA HIS A 376 -10.19 -11.20 -13.85
C HIS A 376 -8.92 -10.96 -14.69
N THR A 377 -9.04 -10.25 -15.81
CA THR A 377 -7.95 -10.09 -16.80
C THR A 377 -6.73 -9.33 -16.30
N LEU A 378 -6.82 -8.55 -15.21
CA LEU A 378 -5.64 -7.87 -14.66
C LEU A 378 -4.73 -8.76 -13.81
N ALA A 379 -5.15 -9.95 -13.42
CA ALA A 379 -4.35 -10.81 -12.55
C ALA A 379 -3.58 -11.84 -13.38
N MET A 380 -2.26 -11.84 -13.29
CA MET A 380 -1.41 -12.91 -13.82
C MET A 380 -1.21 -13.94 -12.72
N THR A 381 -1.40 -15.20 -13.07
CA THR A 381 -1.55 -16.30 -12.11
C THR A 381 -0.55 -17.39 -12.38
N ASN A 382 0.06 -17.87 -11.30
CA ASN A 382 0.83 -19.11 -11.30
C ASN A 382 -0.14 -20.30 -11.22
N ARG A 383 -0.11 -21.18 -12.23
CA ARG A 383 -1.00 -22.36 -12.30
C ARG A 383 -0.51 -23.55 -11.48
N GLY A 384 0.64 -23.44 -10.83
CA GLY A 384 1.19 -24.38 -9.86
C GLY A 384 2.70 -24.54 -9.98
N GLU A 385 3.21 -24.53 -11.21
CA GLU A 385 4.62 -24.80 -11.54
C GLU A 385 5.28 -23.66 -12.34
N ALA A 386 4.66 -22.48 -12.40
CA ALA A 386 5.27 -21.34 -13.09
C ALA A 386 6.55 -20.88 -12.40
N SER A 387 7.53 -20.55 -13.21
CA SER A 387 8.65 -19.68 -12.83
C SER A 387 8.22 -18.22 -12.78
N GLY A 388 9.05 -17.37 -12.16
CA GLY A 388 8.89 -15.91 -12.28
C GLY A 388 8.89 -15.42 -13.73
N GLU A 389 9.70 -16.04 -14.60
CA GLU A 389 9.79 -15.70 -16.02
C GLU A 389 8.53 -16.09 -16.80
N ASP A 390 7.88 -17.21 -16.45
CA ASP A 390 6.61 -17.62 -17.07
C ASP A 390 5.51 -16.56 -16.82
N VAL A 391 5.41 -16.07 -15.58
CA VAL A 391 4.45 -15.01 -15.23
C VAL A 391 4.82 -13.70 -15.94
N ALA A 392 6.11 -13.35 -15.99
CA ALA A 392 6.59 -12.17 -16.70
C ALA A 392 6.37 -12.28 -18.22
N ALA A 393 6.46 -13.46 -18.82
CA ALA A 393 6.19 -13.69 -20.24
C ALA A 393 4.74 -13.41 -20.60
N VAL A 394 3.79 -13.86 -19.78
CA VAL A 394 2.36 -13.51 -19.93
C VAL A 394 2.19 -11.99 -19.81
N ALA A 395 2.82 -11.37 -18.82
CA ALA A 395 2.75 -9.92 -18.63
C ALA A 395 3.29 -9.14 -19.84
N ARG A 396 4.48 -9.48 -20.33
CA ARG A 396 5.08 -8.85 -21.53
C ARG A 396 4.19 -8.99 -22.75
N THR A 397 3.65 -10.18 -22.97
CA THR A 397 2.78 -10.46 -24.12
C THR A 397 1.54 -9.57 -24.09
N VAL A 398 0.92 -9.43 -22.92
CA VAL A 398 -0.25 -8.56 -22.73
C VAL A 398 0.12 -7.08 -22.88
N GLN A 399 1.20 -6.63 -22.24
CA GLN A 399 1.66 -5.23 -22.32
C GLN A 399 1.94 -4.83 -23.76
N HIS A 400 2.71 -5.66 -24.49
CA HIS A 400 3.05 -5.41 -25.88
C HIS A 400 1.81 -5.43 -26.77
N GLY A 401 0.90 -6.40 -26.57
CA GLY A 401 -0.31 -6.47 -27.37
C GLY A 401 -1.26 -5.29 -27.15
N VAL A 402 -1.41 -4.81 -25.92
CA VAL A 402 -2.21 -3.60 -25.63
C VAL A 402 -1.58 -2.36 -26.29
N GLU A 403 -0.26 -2.23 -26.25
CA GLU A 403 0.46 -1.16 -26.96
C GLU A 403 0.32 -1.29 -28.49
N GLN A 404 0.38 -2.51 -29.02
CA GLN A 404 0.19 -2.81 -30.45
C GLN A 404 -1.24 -2.62 -30.94
N VAL A 405 -2.26 -2.74 -30.09
CA VAL A 405 -3.66 -2.52 -30.48
C VAL A 405 -4.06 -1.06 -30.27
N PHE A 406 -3.82 -0.52 -29.07
CA PHE A 406 -4.33 0.78 -28.65
C PHE A 406 -3.29 1.91 -28.63
N GLY A 407 -2.00 1.60 -28.77
CA GLY A 407 -0.93 2.59 -28.59
C GLY A 407 -0.73 3.01 -27.14
N VAL A 408 -1.25 2.24 -26.17
CA VAL A 408 -1.15 2.52 -24.74
C VAL A 408 -0.21 1.51 -24.11
N ARG A 409 0.89 1.96 -23.52
CA ARG A 409 1.78 1.10 -22.75
C ARG A 409 1.28 0.99 -21.31
N LEU A 410 1.00 -0.21 -20.86
CA LEU A 410 0.59 -0.48 -19.48
C LEU A 410 1.80 -0.49 -18.55
N GLU A 411 1.67 0.04 -17.34
CA GLU A 411 2.74 0.02 -16.33
C GLU A 411 2.51 -1.07 -15.29
N PRO A 412 3.52 -1.87 -14.92
CA PRO A 412 3.39 -2.85 -13.87
C PRO A 412 3.17 -2.19 -12.50
N GLU A 413 2.21 -2.70 -11.74
CA GLU A 413 1.99 -2.41 -10.32
C GLU A 413 3.00 -3.13 -9.40
N PRO A 414 3.35 -4.42 -9.59
CA PRO A 414 4.24 -5.11 -8.67
C PRO A 414 5.70 -4.69 -8.81
N VAL A 415 6.44 -4.86 -7.72
CA VAL A 415 7.90 -4.76 -7.73
C VAL A 415 8.47 -5.98 -8.46
N LEU A 416 9.20 -5.73 -9.54
CA LEU A 416 9.88 -6.76 -10.32
C LEU A 416 11.30 -6.97 -9.78
N LEU A 417 11.63 -8.20 -9.38
CA LEU A 417 12.97 -8.57 -8.89
C LEU A 417 13.65 -9.52 -9.87
N GLY A 418 14.73 -9.06 -10.51
CA GLY A 418 15.47 -9.88 -11.49
C GLY A 418 14.71 -10.13 -12.79
N LEU A 419 13.66 -9.35 -13.06
CA LEU A 419 12.78 -9.48 -14.23
C LEU A 419 12.64 -8.13 -14.93
N SER A 420 12.31 -8.15 -16.22
CA SER A 420 12.02 -6.97 -17.02
C SER A 420 10.84 -7.24 -17.95
N LEU A 421 10.06 -6.20 -18.24
CA LEU A 421 8.94 -6.26 -19.18
C LEU A 421 9.26 -5.58 -20.50
#